data_AF-A0A845YL01-F1
#
_entry.id   AF-A0A845YL01-F1
#
_cell.length_a   1.000
_cell.length_b   1.000
_cell.length_c   1.000
_cell.angle_alpha   90.00
_cell.angle_beta   90.00
_cell.angle_gamma   90.00
#
_symmetry.space_group_name_H-M   'P 1'
#
loop_
_entity.id
_entity.type
_entity.pdbx_description
1 polymer ?
#
loop_
_entity_poly.entity_id
_entity_poly.type
_entity_poly.pdbx_seq_one_letter_code
_entity_poly.pdbx_strand_id
1 'polypeptide(L)'
;MSQDPSPATEPDRSLLTLAWHRQDMYSKNAVRCRSRFFLLRNVLLILGVVIVALSVTDTSLNQLQLTDSKNHNQLQQLLISALPILQPLLSNSLVILPITISALLAFAVKFDRGNNWLLLRGSAELLKSEIYFYRTYTREYQNKRNEILAKKIKIISERLKGSTVHQAALNPYEEETPKHYKLGWILKTIKALVTLINTSLQKIWNTLFGIESLTKKNTVRDDKFSDLNAEQYLTYRLEDQFFWYRTKAQQLDRQLQFLETSIYFFGGLGTFLAAVEQQSWIAVTVALTGALSNYLDFQRVEATLVGYNRAADGLYDVEAWWSSLSPEQTQHPKNYDHLVIRTEAIIRNEHVSWLQDMQDRLAEIYGSAENETDPTINNNQDKES
;
A
#
# COMPACT_ATOMS: atom_id res chain seq x y z
N MET A 1 -23.73 37.46 4.93
CA MET A 1 -22.60 38.39 4.67
C MET A 1 -21.38 37.51 4.42
N SER A 2 -21.00 37.33 3.15
CA SER A 2 -19.83 36.54 2.77
C SER A 2 -18.58 37.31 3.20
N GLN A 3 -17.98 36.91 4.32
CA GLN A 3 -16.63 37.37 4.63
C GLN A 3 -15.69 36.71 3.62
N ASP A 4 -15.17 37.51 2.70
CA ASP A 4 -14.02 37.12 1.89
C ASP A 4 -12.88 36.70 2.82
N PRO A 5 -12.10 35.67 2.46
CA PRO A 5 -11.02 35.18 3.30
C PRO A 5 -10.04 36.32 3.60
N SER A 6 -9.75 36.55 4.88
CA SER A 6 -8.69 37.48 5.26
C SER A 6 -7.37 36.90 4.73
N PRO A 7 -6.64 37.62 3.87
CA PRO A 7 -5.39 37.12 3.31
C PRO A 7 -4.39 36.89 4.44
N ALA A 8 -3.71 35.74 4.41
CA ALA A 8 -2.64 35.44 5.35
C ALA A 8 -1.56 36.53 5.32
N THR A 9 -1.08 36.96 6.49
CA THR A 9 0.03 37.93 6.55
C THR A 9 1.30 37.31 5.93
N GLU A 10 2.20 38.12 5.38
CA GLU A 10 3.47 37.62 4.80
C GLU A 10 4.25 36.63 5.70
N PRO A 11 4.42 36.86 7.02
CA PRO A 11 5.10 35.88 7.88
C PRO A 11 4.33 34.57 7.99
N ASP A 12 3.00 34.60 8.08
CA ASP A 12 2.15 33.39 8.12
C ASP A 12 2.29 32.59 6.83
N ARG A 13 2.31 33.28 5.68
CA ARG A 13 2.48 32.66 4.36
C ARG A 13 3.83 31.97 4.21
N SER A 14 4.91 32.56 4.70
CA SER A 14 6.24 31.97 4.66
C SER A 14 6.32 30.65 5.47
N LEU A 15 5.71 30.66 6.66
CA LEU A 15 5.70 29.50 7.55
C LEU A 15 4.82 28.37 7.00
N LEU A 16 3.63 28.71 6.47
CA LEU A 16 2.76 27.75 5.80
C LEU A 16 3.40 27.16 4.55
N THR A 17 4.15 27.96 3.79
CA THR A 17 4.91 27.47 2.63
C THR A 17 5.93 26.41 3.05
N LEU A 18 6.70 26.70 4.11
CA LEU A 18 7.66 25.75 4.67
C LEU A 18 6.96 24.46 5.18
N ALA A 19 5.81 24.60 5.83
CA ALA A 19 5.03 23.48 6.36
C ALA A 19 4.51 22.57 5.22
N TRP A 20 3.86 23.16 4.22
CA TRP A 20 3.34 22.44 3.05
C TRP A 20 4.44 21.79 2.25
N HIS A 21 5.57 22.48 2.06
CA HIS A 21 6.70 21.90 1.37
C HIS A 21 7.20 20.65 2.12
N ARG A 22 7.41 20.76 3.43
CA ARG A 22 7.91 19.64 4.22
C ARG A 22 6.94 18.46 4.22
N GLN A 23 5.63 18.74 4.26
CA GLN A 23 4.58 17.72 4.13
C GLN A 23 4.66 17.00 2.78
N ASP A 24 4.80 17.75 1.69
CA ASP A 24 4.90 17.21 0.33
C ASP A 24 6.18 16.36 0.15
N MET A 25 7.30 16.79 0.71
CA MET A 25 8.54 16.02 0.72
C MET A 25 8.40 14.68 1.44
N TYR A 26 7.77 14.67 2.61
CA TYR A 26 7.51 13.43 3.34
C TYR A 26 6.55 12.52 2.57
N SER A 27 5.46 13.08 2.03
CA SER A 27 4.48 12.33 1.25
C SER A 27 5.09 11.70 -0.01
N LYS A 28 5.84 12.47 -0.81
CA LYS A 28 6.51 11.99 -2.03
C LYS A 28 7.52 10.89 -1.73
N ASN A 29 8.34 11.05 -0.70
CA ASN A 29 9.31 10.04 -0.31
C ASN A 29 8.63 8.79 0.27
N ALA A 30 7.55 8.94 1.04
CA ALA A 30 6.74 7.81 1.49
C ALA A 30 6.18 6.99 0.31
N VAL A 31 5.62 7.65 -0.71
CA VAL A 31 5.10 6.96 -1.90
C VAL A 31 6.19 6.22 -2.67
N ARG A 32 7.39 6.80 -2.80
CA ARG A 32 8.52 6.15 -3.47
C ARG A 32 8.99 4.91 -2.72
N CYS A 33 9.23 5.03 -1.41
CA CYS A 33 9.66 3.92 -0.58
C CYS A 33 8.60 2.82 -0.54
N ARG A 34 7.31 3.18 -0.40
CA ARG A 34 6.18 2.26 -0.49
C ARG A 34 6.17 1.50 -1.83
N SER A 35 6.31 2.20 -2.96
CA SER A 35 6.27 1.55 -4.27
C SER A 35 7.43 0.58 -4.49
N ARG A 36 8.61 0.82 -3.90
CA ARG A 36 9.75 -0.09 -3.98
C ARG A 36 9.51 -1.33 -3.14
N PHE A 37 9.06 -1.13 -1.90
CA PHE A 37 8.74 -2.19 -0.96
C PHE A 37 7.72 -3.18 -1.50
N PHE A 38 6.56 -2.68 -1.98
CA PHE A 38 5.53 -3.55 -2.55
C PHE A 38 5.93 -4.18 -3.88
N LEU A 39 6.76 -3.50 -4.69
CA LEU A 39 7.28 -4.11 -5.92
C LEU A 39 8.12 -5.34 -5.58
N LEU A 40 9.04 -5.21 -4.61
CA LEU A 40 9.93 -6.30 -4.21
C LEU A 40 9.15 -7.52 -3.70
N ARG A 41 8.11 -7.30 -2.88
CA ARG A 41 7.25 -8.38 -2.39
C ARG A 41 6.43 -9.04 -3.49
N ASN A 42 5.84 -8.25 -4.38
CA ASN A 42 5.11 -8.78 -5.52
C ASN A 42 6.01 -9.61 -6.44
N VAL A 43 7.27 -9.19 -6.64
CA VAL A 43 8.26 -9.98 -7.40
C VAL A 43 8.55 -11.30 -6.70
N LEU A 44 8.81 -11.30 -5.39
CA LEU A 44 9.05 -12.54 -4.63
C LEU A 44 7.87 -13.51 -4.73
N LEU A 45 6.63 -13.02 -4.59
CA LEU A 45 5.42 -13.84 -4.74
C LEU A 45 5.29 -14.43 -6.15
N ILE A 46 5.49 -13.60 -7.19
CA ILE A 46 5.42 -14.05 -8.59
C ILE A 46 6.50 -15.08 -8.88
N LEU A 47 7.75 -14.84 -8.45
CA LEU A 47 8.85 -15.79 -8.63
C LEU A 47 8.56 -17.14 -7.94
N GLY A 48 7.95 -17.11 -6.75
CA GLY A 48 7.53 -18.34 -6.06
C GLY A 48 6.56 -19.18 -6.88
N VAL A 49 5.50 -18.56 -7.42
CA VAL A 49 4.53 -19.24 -8.30
C VAL A 49 5.19 -19.74 -9.59
N VAL A 50 6.06 -18.93 -10.20
CA VAL A 50 6.77 -19.28 -11.43
C VAL A 50 7.68 -20.48 -11.22
N ILE A 51 8.40 -20.58 -10.10
CA ILE A 51 9.24 -21.76 -9.81
C ILE A 51 8.39 -23.03 -9.75
N VAL A 52 7.24 -23.00 -9.05
CA VAL A 52 6.36 -24.16 -8.96
C VAL A 52 5.80 -24.53 -10.33
N ALA A 53 5.36 -23.54 -11.11
CA ALA A 53 4.90 -23.78 -12.48
C ALA A 53 6.00 -24.39 -13.36
N LEU A 54 7.22 -23.87 -13.31
CA LEU A 54 8.35 -24.39 -14.07
C LEU A 54 8.72 -25.82 -13.65
N SER A 55 8.71 -26.11 -12.34
CA SER A 55 9.00 -27.44 -11.81
C SER A 55 7.96 -28.48 -12.27
N VAL A 56 6.68 -28.10 -12.28
CA VAL A 56 5.60 -28.93 -12.78
C VAL A 56 5.69 -29.14 -14.29
N THR A 57 6.05 -28.09 -15.05
CA THR A 57 6.25 -28.23 -16.49
C THR A 57 7.44 -29.15 -16.81
N ASP A 58 8.54 -29.06 -16.08
CA ASP A 58 9.70 -29.94 -16.27
C ASP A 58 9.32 -31.40 -16.03
N THR A 59 8.60 -31.64 -14.93
CA THR A 59 8.08 -32.98 -14.58
C THR A 59 7.16 -33.51 -15.67
N SER A 60 6.25 -32.69 -16.18
CA SER A 60 5.28 -33.10 -17.21
C SER A 60 5.96 -33.34 -18.57
N LEU A 61 6.98 -32.56 -18.92
CA LEU A 61 7.77 -32.74 -20.13
C LEU A 61 8.59 -34.03 -20.09
N ASN A 62 9.20 -34.35 -18.94
CA ASN A 62 9.93 -35.59 -18.75
C ASN A 62 8.99 -36.82 -18.84
N GLN A 63 7.76 -36.71 -18.32
CA GLN A 63 6.74 -37.77 -18.48
C GLN A 63 6.32 -37.99 -19.94
N LEU A 64 6.20 -36.91 -20.73
CA LEU A 64 5.90 -37.01 -22.17
C LEU A 64 7.03 -37.70 -22.94
N GLN A 65 8.31 -37.48 -22.60
CA GLN A 65 9.44 -38.18 -23.23
C GLN A 65 9.38 -39.70 -23.02
N LEU A 66 8.87 -40.14 -21.88
CA LEU A 66 8.79 -41.56 -21.51
C LEU A 66 7.57 -42.27 -22.13
N THR A 67 6.63 -41.53 -22.72
CA THR A 67 5.41 -42.07 -23.32
C THR A 67 5.69 -42.60 -24.73
N ASP A 68 5.12 -43.76 -25.10
CA ASP A 68 5.42 -44.44 -26.36
C ASP A 68 5.04 -43.62 -27.61
N SER A 69 5.93 -43.62 -28.61
CA SER A 69 5.94 -42.73 -29.77
C SER A 69 4.64 -42.78 -30.59
N LYS A 70 3.95 -43.94 -30.61
CA LYS A 70 2.76 -44.19 -31.43
C LYS A 70 1.51 -43.39 -31.05
N ASN A 71 1.43 -42.85 -29.84
CA ASN A 71 0.26 -42.11 -29.35
C ASN A 71 0.38 -40.58 -29.46
N HIS A 72 1.43 -40.06 -30.10
CA HIS A 72 1.63 -38.61 -30.13
C HIS A 72 0.80 -37.91 -31.19
N ASN A 73 0.00 -36.93 -30.76
CA ASN A 73 -0.67 -35.98 -31.64
C ASN A 73 0.36 -35.01 -32.28
N GLN A 74 -0.01 -34.35 -33.39
CA GLN A 74 0.88 -33.41 -34.11
C GLN A 74 1.49 -32.32 -33.21
N LEU A 75 0.71 -31.76 -32.27
CA LEU A 75 1.22 -30.77 -31.31
C LEU A 75 2.29 -31.35 -30.37
N GLN A 76 2.13 -32.60 -29.92
CA GLN A 76 3.09 -33.26 -29.05
C GLN A 76 4.39 -33.59 -29.79
N GLN A 77 4.30 -33.97 -31.07
CA GLN A 77 5.49 -34.20 -31.91
C GLN A 77 6.31 -32.91 -32.10
N LEU A 78 5.65 -31.77 -32.34
CA LEU A 78 6.31 -30.46 -32.39
C LEU A 78 6.99 -30.11 -31.06
N LEU A 79 6.31 -30.36 -29.94
CA LEU A 79 6.82 -30.08 -28.59
C LEU A 79 8.05 -30.95 -28.26
N ILE A 80 8.01 -32.24 -28.60
CA ILE A 80 9.13 -33.18 -28.45
C ILE A 80 10.33 -32.75 -29.30
N SER A 81 10.09 -32.24 -30.52
CA SER A 81 11.17 -31.75 -31.38
C SER A 81 11.87 -30.49 -30.84
N ALA A 82 11.15 -29.63 -30.10
CA ALA A 82 11.72 -28.44 -29.45
C ALA A 82 12.38 -28.75 -28.08
N LEU A 83 12.15 -29.93 -27.54
CA LEU A 83 12.53 -30.33 -26.19
C LEU A 83 14.03 -30.31 -25.87
N PRO A 84 14.96 -30.76 -26.74
CA PRO A 84 16.39 -30.68 -26.44
C PRO A 84 16.90 -29.25 -26.27
N ILE A 85 16.18 -28.25 -26.79
CA ILE A 85 16.49 -26.83 -26.62
C ILE A 85 15.86 -26.29 -25.33
N LEU A 86 14.62 -26.68 -25.02
CA LEU A 86 13.86 -26.15 -23.89
C LEU A 86 14.25 -26.77 -22.54
N GLN A 87 14.52 -28.07 -22.49
CA GLN A 87 14.86 -28.81 -21.26
C GLN A 87 16.08 -28.24 -20.51
N PRO A 88 17.23 -27.96 -21.16
CA PRO A 88 18.37 -27.37 -20.44
C PRO A 88 18.08 -25.94 -19.94
N LEU A 89 17.28 -25.15 -20.67
CA LEU A 89 16.87 -23.81 -20.22
C LEU A 89 15.99 -23.90 -18.96
N LEU A 90 15.09 -24.87 -18.92
CA LEU A 90 14.19 -25.09 -17.80
C LEU A 90 14.96 -25.58 -16.56
N SER A 91 15.82 -26.60 -16.73
CA SER A 91 16.67 -27.13 -15.67
C SER A 91 17.59 -26.07 -15.06
N ASN A 92 18.27 -25.27 -15.90
CA ASN A 92 19.10 -24.16 -15.43
C ASN A 92 18.27 -23.10 -14.68
N SER A 93 17.05 -22.81 -15.15
CA SER A 93 16.15 -21.86 -14.49
C SER A 93 15.74 -22.33 -13.08
N LEU A 94 15.51 -23.63 -12.88
CA LEU A 94 15.15 -24.20 -11.58
C LEU A 94 16.26 -24.12 -10.53
N VAL A 95 17.53 -24.00 -10.95
CA VAL A 95 18.66 -23.76 -10.03
C VAL A 95 18.86 -22.27 -9.77
N ILE A 96 18.78 -21.45 -10.83
CA ILE A 96 19.01 -20.00 -10.73
C ILE A 96 17.91 -19.33 -9.91
N LEU A 97 16.64 -19.67 -10.14
CA LEU A 97 15.51 -18.98 -9.53
C LEU A 97 15.50 -19.05 -7.99
N PRO A 98 15.67 -20.22 -7.33
CA PRO A 98 15.77 -20.27 -5.86
C PRO A 98 16.91 -19.40 -5.31
N ILE A 99 18.10 -19.44 -5.94
CA ILE A 99 19.24 -18.61 -5.54
C ILE A 99 18.87 -17.12 -5.65
N THR A 100 18.21 -16.72 -6.74
CA THR A 100 17.76 -15.33 -6.89
C THR A 100 16.70 -14.95 -5.86
N ILE A 101 15.77 -15.84 -5.49
CA ILE A 101 14.78 -15.59 -4.44
C ILE A 101 15.50 -15.40 -3.09
N SER A 102 16.43 -16.28 -2.73
CA SER A 102 17.18 -16.16 -1.46
C SER A 102 17.97 -14.85 -1.41
N ALA A 103 18.67 -14.48 -2.50
CA ALA A 103 19.39 -13.21 -2.58
C ALA A 103 18.45 -12.00 -2.51
N LEU A 104 17.29 -12.06 -3.18
CA LEU A 104 16.30 -10.99 -3.20
C LEU A 104 15.60 -10.84 -1.85
N LEU A 105 15.35 -11.94 -1.15
CA LEU A 105 14.80 -11.96 0.20
C LEU A 105 15.79 -11.35 1.20
N ALA A 106 17.05 -11.76 1.17
CA ALA A 106 18.10 -11.17 1.99
C ALA A 106 18.25 -9.66 1.73
N PHE A 107 18.18 -9.25 0.46
CA PHE A 107 18.13 -7.84 0.08
C PHE A 107 16.91 -7.13 0.68
N ALA A 108 15.73 -7.75 0.62
CA ALA A 108 14.49 -7.19 1.19
C ALA A 108 14.59 -6.97 2.70
N VAL A 109 15.08 -7.97 3.44
CA VAL A 109 15.25 -7.92 4.90
C VAL A 109 16.28 -6.85 5.30
N LYS A 110 17.39 -6.74 4.56
CA LYS A 110 18.48 -5.84 4.91
C LYS A 110 18.22 -4.38 4.54
N PHE A 111 17.59 -4.12 3.40
CA PHE A 111 17.49 -2.76 2.83
C PHE A 111 16.08 -2.18 2.80
N ASP A 112 15.04 -2.97 3.05
CA ASP A 112 13.65 -2.55 2.89
C ASP A 112 12.73 -3.07 4.03
N ARG A 113 13.10 -2.81 5.29
CA ARG A 113 12.31 -3.19 6.49
C ARG A 113 10.92 -2.52 6.58
N GLY A 114 10.46 -1.77 5.56
CA GLY A 114 9.12 -1.17 5.50
C GLY A 114 8.88 0.02 6.44
N ASN A 115 9.64 0.14 7.55
CA ASN A 115 9.46 1.22 8.54
C ASN A 115 9.65 2.64 7.96
N ASN A 116 10.48 2.79 6.93
CA ASN A 116 10.82 4.11 6.41
C ASN A 116 9.64 4.83 5.73
N TRP A 117 8.91 4.12 4.87
CA TRP A 117 7.76 4.73 4.18
C TRP A 117 6.62 5.00 5.17
N LEU A 118 6.51 4.16 6.19
CA LEU A 118 5.48 4.23 7.21
C LEU A 118 5.65 5.44 8.13
N LEU A 119 6.88 5.65 8.63
CA LEU A 119 7.24 6.83 9.43
C LEU A 119 7.07 8.13 8.62
N LEU A 120 7.51 8.15 7.36
CA LEU A 120 7.35 9.32 6.48
C LEU A 120 5.88 9.65 6.24
N ARG A 121 5.04 8.64 5.98
CA ARG A 121 3.60 8.83 5.79
C ARG A 121 2.93 9.35 7.07
N GLY A 122 3.26 8.77 8.23
CA GLY A 122 2.79 9.25 9.53
C GLY A 122 3.14 10.71 9.81
N SER A 123 4.38 11.10 9.55
CA SER A 123 4.81 12.48 9.71
C SER A 123 4.16 13.44 8.71
N ALA A 124 3.89 12.99 7.47
CA ALA A 124 3.20 13.80 6.46
C ALA A 124 1.74 14.07 6.87
N GLU A 125 1.01 13.05 7.31
CA GLU A 125 -0.40 13.21 7.73
C GLU A 125 -0.51 14.02 9.04
N LEU A 126 0.41 13.80 9.98
CA LEU A 126 0.46 14.61 11.21
C LEU A 126 0.71 16.08 10.88
N LEU A 127 1.67 16.37 10.00
CA LEU A 127 1.96 17.74 9.59
C LEU A 127 0.79 18.38 8.82
N LYS A 128 0.10 17.60 7.98
CA LYS A 128 -1.12 18.05 7.30
C LYS A 128 -2.19 18.45 8.32
N SER A 129 -2.42 17.64 9.34
CA SER A 129 -3.37 17.94 10.43
C SER A 129 -3.02 19.21 11.20
N GLU A 130 -1.74 19.40 11.54
CA GLU A 130 -1.26 20.63 12.22
C GLU A 130 -1.44 21.88 11.36
N ILE A 131 -1.29 21.78 10.03
CA ILE A 131 -1.58 22.90 9.12
C ILE A 131 -3.07 23.27 9.16
N TYR A 132 -3.98 22.28 9.21
CA TYR A 132 -5.41 22.58 9.32
C TYR A 132 -5.78 23.15 10.70
N PHE A 133 -5.18 22.68 11.79
CA PHE A 133 -5.39 23.32 13.11
C PHE A 133 -4.89 24.77 13.12
N TYR A 134 -3.74 25.04 12.48
CA TYR A 134 -3.22 26.41 12.33
C TYR A 134 -4.18 27.31 11.57
N ARG A 135 -4.72 26.85 10.43
CA ARG A 135 -5.61 27.62 9.55
C ARG A 135 -7.01 27.83 10.14
N THR A 136 -7.40 27.01 11.10
CA THR A 136 -8.73 27.09 11.75
C THR A 136 -8.68 27.78 13.12
N TYR A 137 -7.50 28.17 13.62
CA TYR A 137 -7.30 28.73 14.97
C TYR A 137 -7.79 27.84 16.12
N THR A 138 -7.77 26.53 15.93
CA THR A 138 -8.31 25.57 16.90
C THR A 138 -7.20 24.99 17.78
N ARG A 139 -7.56 24.44 18.96
CA ARG A 139 -6.60 23.93 19.98
C ARG A 139 -5.62 25.00 20.48
N GLU A 140 -4.33 24.67 20.51
CA GLU A 140 -3.25 25.52 21.02
C GLU A 140 -3.04 26.76 20.11
N TYR A 141 -3.53 26.74 18.87
CA TYR A 141 -3.28 27.78 17.86
C TYR A 141 -4.08 29.08 18.06
N GLN A 142 -4.94 29.17 19.08
CA GLN A 142 -5.66 30.40 19.40
C GLN A 142 -4.70 31.56 19.74
N ASN A 143 -3.55 31.26 20.37
CA ASN A 143 -2.54 32.24 20.77
C ASN A 143 -1.17 31.83 20.22
N LYS A 144 -0.39 32.79 19.69
CA LYS A 144 0.98 32.55 19.19
C LYS A 144 1.09 31.41 18.17
N ARG A 145 0.14 31.34 17.22
CA ARG A 145 0.04 30.26 16.22
C ARG A 145 1.35 29.97 15.46
N ASN A 146 2.13 31.00 15.15
CA ASN A 146 3.38 30.87 14.40
C ASN A 146 4.46 30.14 15.21
N GLU A 147 4.60 30.49 16.49
CA GLU A 147 5.56 29.83 17.39
C GLU A 147 5.19 28.35 17.58
N ILE A 148 3.89 28.06 17.70
CA ILE A 148 3.39 26.70 17.90
C ILE A 148 3.61 25.86 16.64
N LEU A 149 3.24 26.35 15.46
CA LEU A 149 3.43 25.60 14.22
C LEU A 149 4.92 25.33 13.97
N ALA A 150 5.78 26.33 14.17
CA ALA A 150 7.23 26.17 14.07
C ALA A 150 7.75 25.09 15.04
N LYS A 151 7.26 25.08 16.29
CA LYS A 151 7.58 24.05 17.29
C LYS A 151 7.11 22.66 16.86
N LYS A 152 5.88 22.51 16.37
CA LYS A 152 5.34 21.21 15.91
C LYS A 152 6.11 20.70 14.69
N ILE A 153 6.42 21.57 13.71
CA ILE A 153 7.28 21.23 12.55
C ILE A 153 8.63 20.69 13.00
N LYS A 154 9.26 21.35 14.00
CA LYS A 154 10.54 20.93 14.57
C LYS A 154 10.44 19.55 15.22
N ILE A 155 9.45 19.33 16.11
CA ILE A 155 9.24 18.05 16.80
C ILE A 155 9.00 16.90 15.79
N ILE A 156 8.18 17.13 14.77
CA ILE A 156 7.89 16.12 13.73
C ILE A 156 9.16 15.79 12.94
N SER A 157 9.99 16.80 12.63
CA SER A 157 11.27 16.59 11.95
C SER A 157 12.28 15.86 12.83
N GLU A 158 12.37 16.20 14.11
CA GLU A 158 13.28 15.55 15.07
C GLU A 158 12.95 14.06 15.24
N ARG A 159 11.65 13.69 15.28
CA ARG A 159 11.21 12.29 15.28
C ARG A 159 11.75 11.48 14.10
N LEU A 160 11.88 12.11 12.93
CA LEU A 160 12.42 11.46 11.74
C LEU A 160 13.95 11.41 11.74
N LYS A 161 14.62 12.43 12.29
CA LYS A 161 16.10 12.51 12.33
C LYS A 161 16.73 11.34 13.10
N GLY A 162 16.09 10.87 14.16
CA GLY A 162 16.58 9.72 14.95
C GLY A 162 16.23 8.34 14.37
N SER A 163 15.54 8.28 13.22
CA SER A 163 15.01 7.02 12.68
C SER A 163 15.85 6.49 11.50
N THR A 164 15.62 5.22 11.13
CA THR A 164 16.19 4.57 9.94
C THR A 164 15.94 5.33 8.63
N VAL A 165 14.98 6.26 8.62
CA VAL A 165 14.69 7.17 7.49
C VAL A 165 15.84 8.15 7.26
N HIS A 166 16.53 8.63 8.30
CA HIS A 166 17.64 9.56 8.14
C HIS A 166 18.91 8.88 7.62
N GLN A 167 19.09 7.59 7.93
CA GLN A 167 20.16 6.76 7.39
C GLN A 167 19.94 6.41 5.91
N ALA A 168 18.70 6.48 5.43
CA ALA A 168 18.36 6.35 4.01
C ALA A 168 18.54 7.71 3.30
N ALA A 169 19.04 7.68 2.06
CA ALA A 169 19.08 8.88 1.22
C ALA A 169 17.65 9.35 0.91
N LEU A 170 17.15 10.32 1.68
CA LEU A 170 15.98 11.09 1.27
C LEU A 170 16.36 11.85 0.00
N ASN A 171 15.55 11.72 -1.05
CA ASN A 171 15.79 12.48 -2.27
C ASN A 171 15.65 13.99 -1.93
N PRO A 172 16.62 14.84 -2.29
CA PRO A 172 16.76 16.17 -1.70
C PRO A 172 15.73 17.19 -2.21
N TYR A 173 15.76 18.35 -1.55
CA TYR A 173 14.85 19.51 -1.61
C TYR A 173 15.20 20.49 -2.76
N GLU A 174 14.23 21.36 -3.10
CA GLU A 174 14.16 22.43 -4.13
C GLU A 174 15.48 22.86 -4.78
N GLU A 175 15.78 22.34 -5.99
CA GLU A 175 16.52 22.99 -7.11
C GLU A 175 17.29 21.97 -7.97
N GLU A 176 17.53 20.76 -7.47
CA GLU A 176 18.05 19.70 -8.32
C GLU A 176 16.91 19.17 -9.21
N THR A 177 16.97 19.49 -10.52
CA THR A 177 16.22 18.73 -11.54
C THR A 177 16.37 17.26 -11.21
N PRO A 178 15.29 16.46 -11.15
CA PRO A 178 15.41 15.07 -10.77
C PRO A 178 16.45 14.44 -11.68
N LYS A 179 17.65 14.13 -11.15
CA LYS A 179 18.57 13.23 -11.84
C LYS A 179 17.74 11.97 -12.00
N HIS A 180 17.27 11.73 -13.21
CA HIS A 180 16.43 10.59 -13.51
C HIS A 180 17.23 9.36 -13.06
N TYR A 181 16.95 8.86 -11.85
CA TYR A 181 17.20 7.48 -11.58
C TYR A 181 16.27 6.79 -12.56
N LYS A 182 16.85 6.33 -13.67
CA LYS A 182 16.16 5.42 -14.55
C LYS A 182 15.92 4.23 -13.62
N LEU A 183 14.72 4.17 -13.04
CA LEU A 183 14.16 2.93 -12.50
C LEU A 183 14.60 1.89 -13.54
N GLY A 184 15.53 1.01 -13.14
CA GLY A 184 16.26 0.18 -14.10
C GLY A 184 15.25 -0.40 -15.08
N TRP A 185 15.56 -0.43 -16.36
CA TRP A 185 14.56 -0.81 -17.38
C TRP A 185 13.83 -2.11 -16.99
N ILE A 186 14.54 -3.04 -16.35
CA ILE A 186 14.01 -4.25 -15.68
C ILE A 186 12.90 -3.92 -14.68
N LEU A 187 13.16 -3.09 -13.66
CA LEU A 187 12.16 -2.66 -12.67
C LEU A 187 10.96 -1.94 -13.32
N LYS A 188 11.17 -1.16 -14.39
CA LYS A 188 10.07 -0.56 -15.16
C LYS A 188 9.24 -1.62 -15.86
N THR A 189 9.88 -2.57 -16.52
CA THR A 189 9.20 -3.66 -17.23
C THR A 189 8.41 -4.54 -16.29
N ILE A 190 9.00 -4.92 -15.14
CA ILE A 190 8.32 -5.68 -14.08
C ILE A 190 7.13 -4.89 -13.55
N LYS A 191 7.32 -3.62 -13.19
CA LYS A 191 6.23 -2.78 -12.69
C LYS A 191 5.11 -2.66 -13.73
N ALA A 192 5.47 -2.43 -15.00
CA ALA A 192 4.53 -2.34 -16.10
C ALA A 192 3.73 -3.64 -16.27
N LEU A 193 4.42 -4.79 -16.24
CA LEU A 193 3.81 -6.11 -16.32
C LEU A 193 2.84 -6.36 -15.17
N VAL A 194 3.27 -6.12 -13.92
CA VAL A 194 2.43 -6.25 -12.73
C VAL A 194 1.21 -5.33 -12.82
N THR A 195 1.39 -4.06 -13.24
CA THR A 195 0.26 -3.14 -13.42
C THR A 195 -0.66 -3.57 -14.56
N LEU A 196 -0.12 -4.12 -15.64
CA LEU A 196 -0.89 -4.58 -16.79
C LEU A 196 -1.73 -5.80 -16.42
N ILE A 197 -1.17 -6.76 -15.70
CA ILE A 197 -1.90 -7.92 -15.16
C ILE A 197 -3.03 -7.43 -14.25
N ASN A 198 -2.71 -6.60 -13.26
CA ASN A 198 -3.70 -6.13 -12.28
C ASN A 198 -4.83 -5.33 -12.96
N THR A 199 -4.50 -4.41 -13.87
CA THR A 199 -5.52 -3.61 -14.59
C THR A 199 -6.35 -4.45 -15.56
N SER A 200 -5.77 -5.46 -16.22
CA SER A 200 -6.50 -6.36 -17.11
C SER A 200 -7.48 -7.23 -16.33
N LEU A 201 -7.03 -7.80 -15.21
CA LEU A 201 -7.87 -8.59 -14.31
C LEU A 201 -9.01 -7.76 -13.74
N GLN A 202 -8.73 -6.54 -13.26
CA GLN A 202 -9.77 -5.64 -12.77
C GLN A 202 -10.78 -5.24 -13.86
N LYS A 203 -10.35 -5.01 -15.10
CA LYS A 203 -11.26 -4.73 -16.21
C LYS A 203 -12.17 -5.92 -16.51
N ILE A 204 -11.60 -7.13 -16.57
CA ILE A 204 -12.37 -8.37 -16.78
C ILE A 204 -13.41 -8.52 -15.67
N TRP A 205 -12.99 -8.36 -14.41
CA TRP A 205 -13.90 -8.44 -13.26
C TRP A 205 -15.02 -7.40 -13.32
N ASN A 206 -14.69 -6.14 -13.58
CA ASN A 206 -15.68 -5.06 -13.72
C ASN A 206 -16.64 -5.31 -14.88
N THR A 207 -16.21 -6.03 -15.92
CA THR A 207 -17.08 -6.42 -17.05
C THR A 207 -18.02 -7.55 -16.66
N LEU A 208 -17.57 -8.48 -15.83
CA LEU A 208 -18.35 -9.65 -15.41
C LEU A 208 -19.33 -9.36 -14.26
N PHE A 209 -18.96 -8.49 -13.32
CA PHE A 209 -19.69 -8.28 -12.07
C PHE A 209 -19.94 -6.80 -11.76
N GLY A 210 -20.09 -5.97 -12.80
CA GLY A 210 -20.04 -4.50 -12.74
C GLY A 210 -20.75 -3.86 -11.53
N ILE A 211 -19.97 -3.12 -10.74
CA ILE A 211 -20.45 -2.23 -9.67
C ILE A 211 -20.26 -0.78 -10.14
N GLU A 212 -21.29 0.04 -9.97
CA GLU A 212 -21.29 1.45 -10.33
C GLU A 212 -20.21 2.22 -9.56
N SER A 213 -19.34 2.95 -10.29
CA SER A 213 -18.31 3.78 -9.65
C SER A 213 -18.94 5.04 -9.09
N LEU A 214 -18.60 5.42 -7.85
CA LEU A 214 -19.01 6.72 -7.33
C LEU A 214 -18.53 7.84 -8.26
N THR A 215 -19.46 8.73 -8.58
CA THR A 215 -19.23 9.93 -9.36
C THR A 215 -18.12 10.74 -8.70
N LYS A 216 -17.06 11.03 -9.45
CA LYS A 216 -15.95 11.86 -8.96
C LYS A 216 -16.49 13.26 -8.63
N LYS A 217 -16.53 13.64 -7.35
CA LYS A 217 -16.92 15.00 -6.95
C LYS A 217 -15.94 16.00 -7.55
N ASN A 218 -16.47 17.08 -8.15
CA ASN A 218 -15.66 18.22 -8.54
C ASN A 218 -15.15 18.90 -7.26
N THR A 219 -13.85 18.79 -6.99
CA THR A 219 -13.24 19.42 -5.82
C THR A 219 -12.98 20.89 -6.10
N VAL A 220 -13.47 21.76 -5.21
CA VAL A 220 -13.11 23.19 -5.22
C VAL A 220 -11.66 23.30 -4.75
N ARG A 221 -10.85 24.08 -5.47
CA ARG A 221 -9.42 24.17 -5.21
C ARG A 221 -9.14 25.08 -4.01
N ASP A 222 -8.62 24.48 -2.94
CA ASP A 222 -8.08 25.18 -1.77
C ASP A 222 -6.80 25.98 -2.12
N ASP A 223 -6.72 27.21 -1.62
CA ASP A 223 -5.56 28.09 -1.78
C ASP A 223 -4.38 27.69 -0.89
N LYS A 224 -4.62 26.83 0.12
CA LYS A 224 -3.67 26.31 1.11
C LYS A 224 -3.13 27.31 2.13
N PHE A 225 -3.43 28.59 2.01
CA PHE A 225 -2.80 29.66 2.79
C PHE A 225 -3.79 30.45 3.64
N SER A 226 -5.01 30.64 3.18
CA SER A 226 -5.98 31.45 3.91
C SER A 226 -6.47 30.71 5.15
N ASP A 227 -6.83 31.52 6.15
CA ASP A 227 -7.57 31.04 7.30
C ASP A 227 -8.93 30.50 6.85
N LEU A 228 -9.36 29.43 7.50
CA LEU A 228 -10.55 28.69 7.12
C LEU A 228 -11.69 29.05 8.06
N ASN A 229 -12.84 29.37 7.48
CA ASN A 229 -14.12 29.31 8.19
C ASN A 229 -14.68 27.87 8.17
N ALA A 230 -15.80 27.65 8.85
CA ALA A 230 -16.39 26.32 8.96
C ALA A 230 -16.79 25.71 7.60
N GLU A 231 -17.42 26.47 6.71
CA GLU A 231 -17.85 25.98 5.39
C GLU A 231 -16.66 25.62 4.48
N GLN A 232 -15.61 26.44 4.52
CA GLN A 232 -14.36 26.16 3.80
C GLN A 232 -13.65 24.94 4.38
N TYR A 233 -13.63 24.79 5.70
CA TYR A 233 -13.06 23.62 6.36
C TYR A 233 -13.83 22.33 5.98
N LEU A 234 -15.17 22.37 6.01
CA LEU A 234 -16.02 21.26 5.57
C LEU A 234 -15.66 20.86 4.14
N THR A 235 -15.67 21.82 3.22
CA THR A 235 -15.44 21.57 1.80
C THR A 235 -14.01 21.05 1.53
N TYR A 236 -12.99 21.75 2.04
CA TYR A 236 -11.60 21.47 1.68
C TYR A 236 -10.97 20.33 2.47
N ARG A 237 -11.54 19.95 3.61
CA ARG A 237 -10.94 18.95 4.50
C ARG A 237 -11.86 17.78 4.81
N LEU A 238 -13.06 18.03 5.33
CA LEU A 238 -13.96 16.95 5.75
C LEU A 238 -14.48 16.20 4.53
N GLU A 239 -15.15 16.90 3.61
CA GLU A 239 -15.78 16.30 2.43
C GLU A 239 -14.73 15.66 1.52
N ASP A 240 -13.64 16.36 1.20
CA ASP A 240 -12.54 15.82 0.38
C ASP A 240 -12.05 14.46 0.93
N GLN A 241 -11.85 14.39 2.25
CA GLN A 241 -11.38 13.19 2.91
C GLN A 241 -12.46 12.10 2.97
N PHE A 242 -13.73 12.46 3.18
CA PHE A 242 -14.87 11.54 3.12
C PHE A 242 -14.97 10.86 1.74
N PHE A 243 -14.97 11.65 0.66
CA PHE A 243 -15.04 11.12 -0.71
C PHE A 243 -13.81 10.27 -1.04
N TRP A 244 -12.63 10.68 -0.56
CA TRP A 244 -11.43 9.88 -0.71
C TRP A 244 -11.56 8.50 -0.05
N TYR A 245 -11.98 8.45 1.23
CA TYR A 245 -12.18 7.19 1.95
C TYR A 245 -13.24 6.31 1.29
N ARG A 246 -14.40 6.88 0.92
CA ARG A 246 -15.50 6.16 0.27
C ARG A 246 -15.07 5.55 -1.07
N THR A 247 -14.39 6.34 -1.91
CA THR A 247 -13.88 5.88 -3.20
C THR A 247 -12.84 4.77 -3.01
N LYS A 248 -11.98 4.90 -2.00
CA LYS A 248 -10.93 3.91 -1.72
C LYS A 248 -11.51 2.62 -1.15
N ALA A 249 -12.49 2.70 -0.25
CA ALA A 249 -13.21 1.54 0.27
C ALA A 249 -13.82 0.72 -0.88
N GLN A 250 -14.51 1.36 -1.83
CA GLN A 250 -15.06 0.65 -3.00
C GLN A 250 -14.00 0.02 -3.92
N GLN A 251 -12.81 0.60 -3.98
CA GLN A 251 -11.70 -0.02 -4.73
C GLN A 251 -11.18 -1.26 -3.99
N LEU A 252 -11.08 -1.19 -2.68
CA LEU A 252 -10.61 -2.31 -1.84
C LEU A 252 -11.63 -3.44 -1.78
N ASP A 253 -12.93 -3.14 -1.68
CA ASP A 253 -14.01 -4.14 -1.71
C ASP A 253 -13.99 -4.94 -3.02
N ARG A 254 -13.86 -4.27 -4.17
CA ARG A 254 -13.69 -4.95 -5.46
C ARG A 254 -12.42 -5.80 -5.53
N GLN A 255 -11.33 -5.31 -4.95
CA GLN A 255 -10.08 -6.08 -4.88
C GLN A 255 -10.23 -7.32 -4.00
N LEU A 256 -10.91 -7.18 -2.86
CA LEU A 256 -11.15 -8.27 -1.92
C LEU A 256 -11.99 -9.37 -2.58
N GLN A 257 -13.16 -9.02 -3.12
CA GLN A 257 -14.05 -9.96 -3.80
C GLN A 257 -13.35 -10.70 -4.94
N PHE A 258 -12.56 -9.96 -5.75
CA PHE A 258 -11.79 -10.56 -6.84
C PHE A 258 -10.75 -11.57 -6.33
N LEU A 259 -9.98 -11.20 -5.31
CA LEU A 259 -8.92 -12.05 -4.76
C LEU A 259 -9.52 -13.29 -4.07
N GLU A 260 -10.55 -13.13 -3.23
CA GLU A 260 -11.23 -14.24 -2.57
C GLU A 260 -11.87 -15.20 -3.56
N THR A 261 -12.56 -14.68 -4.58
CA THR A 261 -13.13 -15.52 -5.64
C THR A 261 -12.04 -16.27 -6.40
N SER A 262 -10.90 -15.62 -6.66
CA SER A 262 -9.75 -16.27 -7.31
C SER A 262 -9.15 -17.37 -6.43
N ILE A 263 -9.04 -17.15 -5.12
CA ILE A 263 -8.59 -18.15 -4.14
C ILE A 263 -9.51 -19.37 -4.15
N TYR A 264 -10.83 -19.17 -4.08
CA TYR A 264 -11.79 -20.28 -4.15
C TYR A 264 -11.77 -21.00 -5.50
N PHE A 265 -11.63 -20.25 -6.60
CA PHE A 265 -11.52 -20.81 -7.94
C PHE A 265 -10.29 -21.72 -8.08
N PHE A 266 -9.10 -21.25 -7.69
CA PHE A 266 -7.89 -22.07 -7.77
C PHE A 266 -7.89 -23.23 -6.77
N GLY A 267 -8.46 -23.04 -5.58
CA GLY A 267 -8.69 -24.12 -4.62
C GLY A 267 -9.56 -25.24 -5.21
N GLY A 268 -10.71 -24.89 -5.80
CA GLY A 268 -11.60 -25.84 -6.46
C GLY A 268 -11.00 -26.46 -7.72
N LEU A 269 -10.24 -25.68 -8.50
CA LEU A 269 -9.52 -26.17 -9.68
C LEU A 269 -8.49 -27.24 -9.30
N GLY A 270 -7.79 -27.09 -8.17
CA GLY A 270 -6.88 -28.12 -7.66
C GLY A 270 -7.59 -29.44 -7.37
N THR A 271 -8.77 -29.38 -6.74
CA THR A 271 -9.61 -30.58 -6.50
C THR A 271 -10.09 -31.21 -7.80
N PHE A 272 -10.50 -30.40 -8.78
CA PHE A 272 -10.91 -30.89 -10.09
C PHE A 272 -9.76 -31.56 -10.85
N LEU A 273 -8.56 -30.98 -10.84
CA LEU A 273 -7.37 -31.56 -11.48
C LEU A 273 -7.00 -32.92 -10.87
N ALA A 274 -7.18 -33.09 -9.56
CA ALA A 274 -7.00 -34.38 -8.91
C ALA A 274 -7.97 -35.44 -9.44
N ALA A 275 -9.23 -35.06 -9.71
CA ALA A 275 -10.24 -35.97 -10.24
C ALA A 275 -9.99 -36.39 -11.70
N VAL A 276 -9.34 -35.55 -12.51
CA VAL A 276 -8.99 -35.84 -13.92
C VAL A 276 -7.56 -36.42 -14.04
N GLU A 277 -6.99 -36.92 -12.94
CA GLU A 277 -5.64 -37.52 -12.88
C GLU A 277 -4.50 -36.59 -13.32
N GLN A 278 -4.72 -35.26 -13.36
CA GLN A 278 -3.70 -34.25 -13.69
C GLN A 278 -2.91 -33.84 -12.44
N GLN A 279 -2.33 -34.83 -11.75
CA GLN A 279 -1.74 -34.66 -10.42
C GLN A 279 -0.59 -33.65 -10.39
N SER A 280 0.21 -33.55 -11.46
CA SER A 280 1.35 -32.63 -11.53
C SER A 280 0.92 -31.17 -11.39
N TRP A 281 -0.24 -30.78 -11.95
CA TRP A 281 -0.72 -29.39 -11.97
C TRP A 281 -1.37 -28.92 -10.66
N ILE A 282 -1.68 -29.84 -9.74
CA ILE A 282 -2.24 -29.52 -8.42
C ILE A 282 -1.30 -28.57 -7.66
N ALA A 283 0.01 -28.81 -7.71
CA ALA A 283 0.99 -27.96 -7.04
C ALA A 283 0.94 -26.50 -7.50
N VAL A 284 0.68 -26.25 -8.80
CA VAL A 284 0.55 -24.90 -9.34
C VAL A 284 -0.68 -24.19 -8.78
N THR A 285 -1.81 -24.90 -8.72
CA THR A 285 -3.04 -24.34 -8.14
C THR A 285 -2.89 -24.02 -6.65
N VAL A 286 -2.21 -24.90 -5.88
CA VAL A 286 -1.93 -24.66 -4.47
C VAL A 286 -0.99 -23.45 -4.28
N ALA A 287 0.06 -23.34 -5.11
CA ALA A 287 0.96 -22.20 -5.08
C ALA A 287 0.27 -20.88 -5.42
N LEU A 288 -0.65 -20.88 -6.40
CA LEU A 288 -1.46 -19.72 -6.75
C LEU A 288 -2.38 -19.31 -5.59
N THR A 289 -3.10 -20.25 -4.99
CA THR A 289 -3.96 -20.01 -3.83
C THR A 289 -3.14 -19.42 -2.67
N GLY A 290 -2.00 -20.02 -2.33
CA GLY A 290 -1.11 -19.50 -1.29
C GLY A 290 -0.55 -18.12 -1.60
N ALA A 291 -0.14 -17.85 -2.84
CA ALA A 291 0.37 -16.53 -3.24
C ALA A 291 -0.70 -15.44 -3.18
N LEU A 292 -1.94 -15.74 -3.59
CA LEU A 292 -3.06 -14.81 -3.51
C LEU A 292 -3.47 -14.54 -2.05
N SER A 293 -3.54 -15.58 -1.21
CA SER A 293 -3.81 -15.43 0.23
C SER A 293 -2.75 -14.57 0.91
N ASN A 294 -1.47 -14.83 0.64
CA ASN A 294 -0.36 -14.03 1.17
C ASN A 294 -0.42 -12.57 0.68
N TYR A 295 -0.79 -12.34 -0.58
CA TYR A 295 -0.95 -10.99 -1.11
C TYR A 295 -2.10 -10.24 -0.42
N LEU A 296 -3.24 -10.90 -0.21
CA LEU A 296 -4.42 -10.32 0.44
C LEU A 296 -4.10 -9.94 1.89
N ASP A 297 -3.53 -10.87 2.66
CA ASP A 297 -3.17 -10.63 4.06
C ASP A 297 -2.10 -9.53 4.20
N PHE A 298 -1.04 -9.60 3.40
CA PHE A 298 0.05 -8.61 3.46
C PHE A 298 -0.40 -7.19 3.10
N GLN A 299 -1.28 -7.03 2.11
CA GLN A 299 -1.82 -5.72 1.75
C GLN A 299 -2.85 -5.20 2.77
N ARG A 300 -3.28 -6.04 3.72
CA ARG A 300 -4.30 -5.73 4.73
C ARG A 300 -5.56 -5.17 4.08
N VAL A 301 -5.99 -5.78 2.96
CA VAL A 301 -7.09 -5.26 2.13
C VAL A 301 -8.37 -5.13 2.96
N GLU A 302 -8.73 -6.18 3.70
CA GLU A 302 -9.92 -6.22 4.55
C GLU A 302 -9.85 -5.22 5.71
N ALA A 303 -8.76 -5.24 6.48
CA ALA A 303 -8.60 -4.30 7.60
C ALA A 303 -8.62 -2.83 7.14
N THR A 304 -7.98 -2.54 5.99
CA THR A 304 -7.99 -1.20 5.40
C THR A 304 -9.38 -0.81 4.89
N LEU A 305 -10.13 -1.74 4.29
CA LEU A 305 -11.51 -1.53 3.85
C LEU A 305 -12.40 -1.15 5.03
N VAL A 306 -12.36 -1.93 6.11
CA VAL A 306 -13.14 -1.68 7.34
C VAL A 306 -12.73 -0.34 7.98
N GLY A 307 -11.43 -0.05 8.03
CA GLY A 307 -10.91 1.21 8.55
C GLY A 307 -11.42 2.43 7.77
N TYR A 308 -11.41 2.36 6.43
CA TYR A 308 -11.92 3.44 5.57
C TYR A 308 -13.43 3.62 5.67
N ASN A 309 -14.22 2.54 5.74
CA ASN A 309 -15.66 2.65 5.97
C ASN A 309 -15.96 3.29 7.32
N ARG A 310 -15.31 2.85 8.40
CA ARG A 310 -15.49 3.44 9.73
C ARG A 310 -15.10 4.93 9.77
N ALA A 311 -14.01 5.29 9.09
CA ALA A 311 -13.59 6.68 8.99
C ALA A 311 -14.59 7.52 8.17
N ALA A 312 -15.08 6.99 7.04
CA ALA A 312 -16.10 7.66 6.23
C ALA A 312 -17.41 7.86 7.01
N ASP A 313 -17.89 6.82 7.71
CA ASP A 313 -19.09 6.90 8.55
C ASP A 313 -18.90 7.95 9.66
N GLY A 314 -17.74 7.96 10.33
CA GLY A 314 -17.44 8.96 11.35
C GLY A 314 -17.39 10.39 10.80
N LEU A 315 -16.87 10.60 9.59
CA LEU A 315 -16.87 11.92 8.95
C LEU A 315 -18.29 12.35 8.55
N TYR A 316 -19.10 11.41 8.06
CA TYR A 316 -20.51 11.64 7.74
C TYR A 316 -21.31 12.01 9.00
N ASP A 317 -21.08 11.33 10.13
CA ASP A 317 -21.71 11.66 11.41
C ASP A 317 -21.38 13.09 11.88
N VAL A 318 -20.13 13.53 11.66
CA VAL A 318 -19.70 14.90 11.98
C VAL A 318 -20.38 15.92 11.06
N GLU A 319 -20.49 15.63 9.76
CA GLU A 319 -21.19 16.49 8.79
C GLU A 319 -22.69 16.57 9.09
N ALA A 320 -23.32 15.44 9.42
CA ALA A 320 -24.73 15.37 9.80
C ALA A 320 -25.01 16.13 11.10
N TRP A 321 -24.13 16.00 12.11
CA TRP A 321 -24.20 16.78 13.33
C TRP A 321 -24.06 18.27 13.04
N TRP A 322 -23.09 18.69 12.23
CA TRP A 322 -22.92 20.10 11.87
C TRP A 322 -24.17 20.67 11.18
N SER A 323 -24.72 19.92 10.22
CA SER A 323 -25.92 20.30 9.47
C SER A 323 -27.19 20.39 10.33
N SER A 324 -27.18 19.77 11.52
CA SER A 324 -28.29 19.84 12.47
C SER A 324 -28.29 21.10 13.34
N LEU A 325 -27.19 21.86 13.36
CA LEU A 325 -27.06 23.06 14.19
C LEU A 325 -27.84 24.23 13.61
N SER A 326 -28.41 25.07 14.50
CA SER A 326 -29.02 26.33 14.07
C SER A 326 -27.95 27.34 13.63
N PRO A 327 -28.29 28.35 12.80
CA PRO A 327 -27.34 29.37 12.35
C PRO A 327 -26.59 30.09 13.48
N GLU A 328 -27.24 30.28 14.64
CA GLU A 328 -26.63 30.88 15.84
C GLU A 328 -25.59 29.93 16.47
N GLN A 329 -25.89 28.62 16.46
CA GLN A 329 -24.99 27.59 16.98
C GLN A 329 -23.77 27.37 16.07
N THR A 330 -23.94 27.47 14.75
CA THR A 330 -22.87 27.37 13.75
C THR A 330 -21.80 28.45 13.95
N GLN A 331 -22.20 29.64 14.43
CA GLN A 331 -21.30 30.75 14.72
C GLN A 331 -20.58 30.61 16.07
N HIS A 332 -20.99 29.69 16.93
CA HIS A 332 -20.41 29.53 18.25
C HIS A 332 -18.99 28.92 18.15
N PRO A 333 -17.92 29.58 18.64
CA PRO A 333 -16.54 29.13 18.46
C PRO A 333 -16.29 27.70 18.96
N LYS A 334 -16.93 27.29 20.07
CA LYS A 334 -16.83 25.92 20.59
C LYS A 334 -17.35 24.85 19.63
N ASN A 335 -18.39 25.15 18.85
CA ASN A 335 -18.93 24.19 17.88
C ASN A 335 -17.98 24.07 16.69
N TYR A 336 -17.38 25.19 16.27
CA TYR A 336 -16.34 25.17 15.25
C TYR A 336 -15.09 24.39 15.69
N ASP A 337 -14.62 24.62 16.91
CA ASP A 337 -13.54 23.82 17.52
C ASP A 337 -13.90 22.32 17.53
N HIS A 338 -15.13 21.99 17.94
CA HIS A 338 -15.59 20.60 18.00
C HIS A 338 -15.61 19.95 16.61
N LEU A 339 -16.09 20.65 15.58
CA LEU A 339 -16.08 20.19 14.18
C LEU A 339 -14.66 19.79 13.75
N VAL A 340 -13.71 20.72 13.88
CA VAL A 340 -12.33 20.52 13.43
C VAL A 340 -11.65 19.42 14.25
N ILE A 341 -11.78 19.45 15.58
CA ILE A 341 -11.12 18.49 16.46
C ILE A 341 -11.63 17.07 16.22
N ARG A 342 -12.95 16.87 16.04
CA ARG A 342 -13.53 15.56 15.75
C ARG A 342 -13.09 15.05 14.39
N THR A 343 -13.15 15.90 13.37
CA THR A 343 -12.73 15.55 12.00
C THR A 343 -11.28 15.09 11.97
N GLU A 344 -10.35 15.91 12.47
CA GLU A 344 -8.93 15.55 12.50
C GLU A 344 -8.64 14.35 13.42
N ALA A 345 -9.42 14.15 14.48
CA ALA A 345 -9.27 12.96 15.33
C ALA A 345 -9.67 11.67 14.58
N ILE A 346 -10.78 11.68 13.82
CA ILE A 346 -11.21 10.53 13.02
C ILE A 346 -10.13 10.16 11.99
N ILE A 347 -9.66 11.16 11.22
CA ILE A 347 -8.62 10.97 10.19
C ILE A 347 -7.33 10.43 10.82
N ARG A 348 -6.90 11.02 11.93
CA ARG A 348 -5.69 10.60 12.64
C ARG A 348 -5.82 9.19 13.22
N ASN A 349 -6.97 8.85 13.80
CA ASN A 349 -7.18 7.55 14.44
C ASN A 349 -7.18 6.42 13.40
N GLU A 350 -7.83 6.62 12.25
CA GLU A 350 -7.74 5.69 11.12
C GLU A 350 -6.27 5.50 10.71
N HIS A 351 -5.57 6.60 10.50
CA HIS A 351 -4.18 6.54 10.07
C HIS A 351 -3.30 5.81 11.09
N VAL A 352 -3.39 6.15 12.38
CA VAL A 352 -2.60 5.50 13.45
C VAL A 352 -2.94 4.01 13.57
N SER A 353 -4.21 3.65 13.52
CA SER A 353 -4.64 2.25 13.56
C SER A 353 -4.05 1.45 12.39
N TRP A 354 -4.09 2.01 11.18
CA TRP A 354 -3.50 1.37 10.01
C TRP A 354 -1.96 1.32 10.07
N LEU A 355 -1.32 2.36 10.62
CA LEU A 355 0.13 2.36 10.83
C LEU A 355 0.54 1.22 11.77
N GLN A 356 -0.13 1.10 12.92
CA GLN A 356 0.14 0.06 13.92
C GLN A 356 -0.05 -1.33 13.32
N ASP A 357 -1.18 -1.54 12.66
CA ASP A 357 -1.50 -2.78 11.97
C ASP A 357 -0.40 -3.20 10.96
N MET A 358 0.10 -2.24 10.17
CA MET A 358 1.20 -2.48 9.26
C MET A 358 2.54 -2.72 9.98
N GLN A 359 2.82 -2.04 11.10
CA GLN A 359 4.03 -2.29 11.90
C GLN A 359 4.04 -3.71 12.45
N ASP A 360 2.93 -4.16 13.00
CA ASP A 360 2.78 -5.49 13.57
C ASP A 360 3.01 -6.56 12.50
N ARG A 361 2.48 -6.35 11.29
CA ARG A 361 2.70 -7.27 10.16
C ARG A 361 4.14 -7.28 9.66
N LEU A 362 4.79 -6.12 9.61
CA LEU A 362 6.21 -6.07 9.27
C LEU A 362 7.05 -6.78 10.34
N ALA A 363 6.71 -6.61 11.63
CA ALA A 363 7.39 -7.27 12.73
C ALA A 363 7.20 -8.79 12.69
N GLU A 364 6.01 -9.28 12.36
CA GLU A 364 5.75 -10.71 12.16
C GLU A 364 6.58 -11.29 11.02
N ILE A 365 6.60 -10.62 9.86
CA ILE A 365 7.31 -11.07 8.66
C ILE A 365 8.84 -11.05 8.84
N TYR A 366 9.37 -10.05 9.54
CA TYR A 366 10.82 -9.93 9.73
C TYR A 366 11.33 -10.62 11.00
N GLY A 367 10.51 -10.71 12.05
CA GLY A 367 10.84 -11.45 13.27
C GLY A 367 10.87 -12.96 13.04
N SER A 368 10.01 -13.50 12.17
CA SER A 368 10.09 -14.90 11.73
C SER A 368 11.34 -15.19 10.91
N ALA A 369 11.74 -14.27 10.02
CA ALA A 369 12.90 -14.43 9.15
C ALA A 369 14.25 -14.44 9.91
N GLU A 370 14.39 -13.68 11.00
CA GLU A 370 15.61 -13.72 11.83
C GLU A 370 15.73 -15.07 12.56
N ASN A 371 14.62 -15.66 13.01
CA ASN A 371 14.60 -16.95 13.72
C ASN A 371 14.91 -18.16 12.82
N GLU A 372 14.56 -18.12 11.52
CA GLU A 372 14.89 -19.19 10.57
C GLU A 372 16.36 -19.18 10.12
N THR A 373 17.04 -18.03 10.21
CA THR A 373 18.44 -17.88 9.80
C THR A 373 19.47 -18.24 10.88
N ASP A 374 19.04 -18.55 12.11
CA ASP A 374 19.91 -18.98 13.20
C ASP A 374 19.52 -20.37 13.74
N PRO A 375 20.00 -21.46 13.13
CA PRO A 375 19.78 -22.82 13.64
C PRO A 375 20.61 -23.16 14.89
N THR A 376 21.39 -22.22 15.47
CA THR A 376 22.38 -22.58 16.51
C THR A 376 21.87 -22.54 17.95
N ILE A 377 20.61 -22.19 18.21
CA ILE A 377 20.11 -22.03 19.60
C ILE A 377 19.21 -23.19 20.09
N ASN A 378 18.74 -24.09 19.22
CA ASN A 378 17.79 -25.14 19.65
C ASN A 378 18.37 -26.50 20.05
N ASN A 379 19.70 -26.66 20.14
CA ASN A 379 20.35 -27.95 20.46
C ASN A 379 20.93 -28.07 21.88
N ASN A 380 20.68 -27.12 22.78
CA ASN A 380 21.22 -27.15 24.14
C ASN A 380 20.17 -27.40 25.25
N GLN A 381 18.96 -27.85 24.92
CA GLN A 381 17.97 -28.24 25.95
C GLN A 381 17.75 -29.75 26.13
N ASP A 382 18.34 -30.62 25.31
CA ASP A 382 18.15 -32.08 25.42
C ASP A 382 19.43 -32.87 25.84
N LYS A 383 20.39 -32.21 26.52
CA LYS A 383 21.58 -32.88 27.07
C LYS A 383 21.83 -32.56 28.55
N GLU A 384 20.78 -32.54 29.36
CA GLU A 384 20.90 -32.79 30.79
C GLU A 384 19.72 -33.66 31.23
N SER A 385 19.83 -34.97 31.02
CA SER A 385 19.21 -36.01 31.84
C SER A 385 20.02 -37.30 31.79
#